data_AF-A0A2U2N231-F1
#
_entry.id   AF-A0A2U2N231-F1
#
_cell.length_a   1.000
_cell.length_b   1.000
_cell.length_c   1.000
_cell.angle_alpha   90.00
_cell.angle_beta   90.00
_cell.angle_gamma   90.00
#
_symmetry.space_group_name_H-M   'P 1'
#
loop_
_entity.id
_entity.type
_entity.pdbx_description
1 polymer ?
#
loop_
_entity_poly.entity_id
_entity_poly.type
_entity_poly.pdbx_seq_one_letter_code
_entity_poly.pdbx_strand_id
1 'polypeptide(L)'
;MDLSKYNIEELATLKKDIDKEIQGRRKQDQKKALREAKKVAERYGFSLTDLVGAPAKAGKSSGKGTVRFRHPEDPSKTWSGRGRKPGWVKDWEAKGRDLDELRAA
;
A
#
# COMPACT_ATOMS: atom_id res chain seq x y z
N MET A 1 -38.98 -10.08 -10.78
CA MET A 1 -39.52 -9.59 -9.50
C MET A 1 -40.65 -8.63 -9.83
N ASP A 2 -41.87 -8.93 -9.38
CA ASP A 2 -43.04 -8.09 -9.66
C ASP A 2 -43.09 -6.89 -8.70
N LEU A 3 -42.79 -5.70 -9.21
CA LEU A 3 -42.81 -4.46 -8.44
C LEU A 3 -44.23 -3.96 -8.16
N SER A 4 -45.22 -4.43 -8.93
CA SER A 4 -46.64 -4.04 -8.84
C SER A 4 -47.33 -4.46 -7.54
N LYS A 5 -46.70 -5.33 -6.74
CA LYS A 5 -47.24 -5.84 -5.47
C LYS A 5 -46.78 -5.04 -4.24
N TYR A 6 -45.84 -4.11 -4.42
CA TYR A 6 -45.26 -3.33 -3.34
C TYR A 6 -45.91 -1.95 -3.25
N ASN A 7 -46.11 -1.47 -2.03
CA ASN A 7 -46.54 -0.09 -1.81
C ASN A 7 -45.36 0.89 -1.98
N ILE A 8 -45.65 2.20 -1.96
CA ILE A 8 -44.64 3.26 -2.22
C ILE A 8 -43.50 3.21 -1.20
N GLU A 9 -43.77 2.92 0.07
CA GLU A 9 -42.77 2.85 1.13
C GLU A 9 -41.85 1.63 0.97
N GLU A 10 -42.41 0.50 0.57
CA GLU A 10 -41.67 -0.72 0.27
C GLU A 10 -40.80 -0.56 -0.98
N LEU A 11 -41.31 0.10 -2.03
CA LEU A 11 -40.54 0.42 -3.23
C LEU A 11 -39.38 1.38 -2.91
N ALA A 12 -39.59 2.37 -2.04
CA ALA A 12 -38.55 3.28 -1.60
C ALA A 12 -37.44 2.57 -0.80
N THR A 13 -37.84 1.62 0.05
CA THR A 13 -36.90 0.77 0.81
C THR A 13 -36.11 -0.14 -0.12
N LEU A 14 -36.77 -0.81 -1.06
CA LEU A 14 -36.14 -1.68 -2.05
C LEU A 14 -35.14 -0.92 -2.91
N LYS A 15 -35.49 0.30 -3.35
CA LYS A 15 -34.56 1.18 -4.07
C LYS A 15 -33.31 1.48 -3.25
N LYS A 16 -33.47 1.81 -1.97
CA LYS A 16 -32.34 2.10 -1.07
C LYS A 16 -31.41 0.89 -0.91
N ASP A 17 -31.97 -0.31 -0.80
CA ASP A 17 -31.17 -1.52 -0.64
C ASP A 17 -30.51 -1.95 -1.95
N ILE A 18 -31.17 -1.76 -3.10
CA ILE A 18 -30.54 -1.89 -4.43
C ILE A 18 -29.37 -0.91 -4.55
N ASP A 19 -29.55 0.36 -4.19
CA ASP A 19 -28.50 1.38 -4.25
C ASP A 19 -27.29 0.97 -3.38
N LYS A 20 -27.52 0.44 -2.17
CA LYS A 20 -26.45 -0.10 -1.30
C LYS A 20 -25.75 -1.30 -1.93
N GLU A 21 -26.50 -2.26 -2.47
CA GLU A 21 -25.95 -3.47 -3.09
C GLU A 21 -25.10 -3.11 -4.32
N ILE A 22 -25.56 -2.17 -5.15
CA ILE A 22 -24.79 -1.66 -6.30
C ILE A 22 -23.49 -1.02 -5.83
N GLN A 23 -23.53 -0.17 -4.79
CA GLN A 23 -22.30 0.42 -4.24
C GLN A 23 -21.36 -0.64 -3.64
N GLY A 24 -21.90 -1.64 -2.97
CA GLY A 24 -21.15 -2.78 -2.44
C GLY A 24 -20.42 -3.52 -3.55
N ARG A 25 -21.13 -3.90 -4.63
CA ARG A 25 -20.56 -4.58 -5.79
C ARG A 25 -19.52 -3.72 -6.51
N ARG A 26 -19.80 -2.44 -6.76
CA ARG A 26 -18.82 -1.52 -7.36
C ARG A 26 -17.51 -1.46 -6.57
N LYS A 27 -17.58 -1.40 -5.24
CA LYS A 27 -16.38 -1.43 -4.38
C LYS A 27 -15.64 -2.77 -4.48
N GLN A 28 -16.36 -3.89 -4.56
CA GLN A 28 -15.75 -5.20 -4.75
C GLN A 28 -15.07 -5.30 -6.12
N ASP A 29 -15.72 -4.86 -7.19
CA ASP A 29 -15.20 -4.88 -8.54
C ASP A 29 -13.99 -3.95 -8.67
N GLN A 30 -14.03 -2.77 -8.07
CA GLN A 30 -12.87 -1.88 -7.98
C GLN A 30 -11.69 -2.55 -7.25
N LYS A 31 -11.93 -3.24 -6.13
CA LYS A 31 -10.89 -3.99 -5.41
C LYS A 31 -10.36 -5.18 -6.21
N LYS A 32 -11.18 -5.83 -7.03
CA LYS A 32 -10.76 -6.91 -7.93
C LYS A 32 -9.88 -6.35 -9.04
N ALA A 33 -10.34 -5.30 -9.73
CA ALA A 33 -9.58 -4.61 -10.77
C ALA A 33 -8.23 -4.11 -10.26
N LEU A 34 -8.17 -3.50 -9.06
CA LEU A 34 -6.92 -3.09 -8.44
C LEU A 34 -5.99 -4.28 -8.15
N ARG A 35 -6.52 -5.42 -7.68
CA ARG A 35 -5.71 -6.62 -7.43
C ARG A 35 -5.16 -7.23 -8.71
N GLU A 36 -5.97 -7.27 -9.77
CA GLU A 36 -5.53 -7.78 -11.07
C GLU A 36 -4.49 -6.88 -11.69
N ALA A 37 -4.73 -5.57 -11.73
CA ALA A 37 -3.75 -4.61 -12.21
C ALA A 37 -2.46 -4.64 -11.36
N LYS A 38 -2.56 -4.89 -10.03
CA LYS A 38 -1.38 -5.07 -9.17
C LYS A 38 -0.57 -6.28 -9.60
N LYS A 39 -1.22 -7.42 -9.79
CA LYS A 39 -0.56 -8.66 -10.22
C LYS A 39 0.11 -8.48 -11.59
N VAL A 40 -0.54 -7.78 -12.51
CA VAL A 40 0.03 -7.47 -13.82
C VAL A 40 1.26 -6.57 -13.67
N ALA A 41 1.18 -5.50 -12.88
CA ALA A 41 2.32 -4.63 -12.61
C ALA A 41 3.50 -5.41 -12.00
N GLU A 42 3.23 -6.26 -10.99
CA GLU A 42 4.23 -7.07 -10.30
C GLU A 42 4.92 -8.07 -11.25
N ARG A 43 4.21 -8.63 -12.24
CA ARG A 43 4.81 -9.51 -13.26
C ARG A 43 5.90 -8.81 -14.08
N TYR A 44 5.75 -7.52 -14.31
CA TYR A 44 6.72 -6.71 -15.05
C TYR A 44 7.70 -5.99 -14.11
N GLY A 45 7.68 -6.28 -12.80
CA GLY A 45 8.57 -5.67 -11.81
C GLY A 45 8.20 -4.25 -11.39
N PHE A 46 6.98 -3.80 -11.69
CA PHE A 46 6.48 -2.46 -11.34
C PHE A 46 5.44 -2.51 -10.23
N SER A 47 5.37 -1.47 -9.40
CA SER A 47 4.19 -1.28 -8.55
C SER A 47 3.09 -0.58 -9.35
N LEU A 48 1.84 -0.96 -9.11
CA LEU A 48 0.67 -0.32 -9.71
C LEU A 48 0.63 1.20 -9.49
N THR A 49 1.16 1.66 -8.34
CA THR A 49 1.31 3.08 -8.01
C THR A 49 2.31 3.83 -8.87
N ASP A 50 3.29 3.14 -9.44
CA ASP A 50 4.27 3.73 -10.37
C ASP A 50 3.68 3.87 -11.78
N LEU A 51 2.74 3.01 -12.16
CA LEU A 51 2.11 2.99 -13.49
C LEU A 51 0.91 3.94 -13.64
N VAL A 52 0.12 4.12 -12.57
CA VAL A 52 -1.10 4.95 -12.63
C VAL A 52 -0.79 6.46 -12.51
N GLY A 53 0.47 6.83 -12.32
CA GLY A 53 0.88 8.23 -12.20
C GLY A 53 0.23 8.86 -10.97
N ALA A 54 0.79 8.62 -9.78
CA ALA A 54 0.35 9.36 -8.61
C ALA A 54 0.52 10.87 -8.87
N PRO A 55 -0.50 11.72 -8.65
CA PRO A 55 -0.26 13.16 -8.61
C PRO A 55 0.82 13.39 -7.55
N ALA A 56 1.81 14.20 -7.89
CA ALA A 56 2.96 14.50 -7.05
C ALA A 56 2.53 14.97 -5.65
N LYS A 57 2.26 14.02 -4.75
CA LYS A 57 2.18 14.25 -3.31
C LYS A 57 3.36 13.54 -2.72
N ALA A 58 4.41 14.35 -2.55
CA ALA A 58 5.48 14.10 -1.62
C ALA A 58 4.90 13.53 -0.32
N GLY A 59 5.39 12.36 0.07
CA GLY A 59 5.11 11.79 1.39
C GLY A 59 4.53 10.38 1.34
N LYS A 60 5.40 9.43 1.69
CA LYS A 60 5.04 8.10 2.20
C LYS A 60 4.64 7.04 1.16
N SER A 61 5.52 6.78 0.19
CA SER A 61 5.61 5.42 -0.34
C SER A 61 6.35 4.54 0.66
N SER A 62 5.60 3.75 1.42
CA SER A 62 6.07 2.50 2.03
C SER A 62 6.34 1.48 0.93
N GLY A 63 7.21 1.83 -0.02
CA GLY A 63 7.91 0.82 -0.78
C GLY A 63 8.61 -0.06 0.26
N LYS A 64 8.50 -1.37 0.07
CA LYS A 64 9.34 -2.36 0.73
C LYS A 64 10.78 -2.01 0.34
N GLY A 65 11.32 -0.99 0.99
CA GLY A 65 12.63 -0.45 0.72
C GLY A 65 13.57 -1.57 1.06
N THR A 66 14.29 -2.06 0.06
CA THR A 66 15.44 -2.94 0.23
C THR A 66 16.17 -2.48 1.49
N VAL A 67 16.05 -3.25 2.57
CA VAL A 67 16.72 -2.96 3.82
C VAL A 67 18.19 -3.11 3.49
N ARG A 68 18.88 -2.00 3.22
CA ARG A 68 20.29 -2.02 2.88
C ARG A 68 21.14 -2.19 4.13
N PHE A 69 20.68 -1.70 5.29
CA PHE A 69 21.42 -1.76 6.53
C PHE A 69 20.54 -2.25 7.69
N ARG A 70 21.03 -3.17 8.52
CA ARG A 70 20.37 -3.70 9.72
C ARG A 70 21.31 -3.56 10.92
N HIS A 71 20.75 -3.19 12.07
CA HIS A 71 21.51 -3.11 13.31
C HIS A 71 21.92 -4.51 13.80
N PRO A 72 23.19 -4.74 14.19
CA PRO A 72 23.71 -6.06 14.55
C PRO A 72 23.10 -6.60 15.84
N GLU A 73 22.82 -5.73 16.79
CA GLU A 73 22.23 -6.11 18.09
C GLU A 73 20.70 -6.08 18.09
N ASP A 74 20.07 -5.42 17.10
CA ASP A 74 18.62 -5.17 17.12
C ASP A 74 18.04 -5.34 15.70
N PRO A 75 17.64 -6.55 15.32
CA PRO A 75 17.21 -6.86 13.96
C PRO A 75 15.93 -6.13 13.53
N SER A 76 15.23 -5.49 14.47
CA SER A 76 14.06 -4.64 14.22
C SER A 76 14.43 -3.26 13.69
N LYS A 77 15.66 -2.80 13.93
CA LYS A 77 16.16 -1.51 13.44
C LYS A 77 16.82 -1.69 12.08
N THR A 78 16.11 -1.26 11.05
CA THR A 78 16.54 -1.34 9.66
C THR A 78 16.55 0.03 8.99
N TRP A 79 17.52 0.28 8.13
CA TRP A 79 17.64 1.51 7.35
C TRP A 79 17.87 1.20 5.88
N SER A 80 17.10 1.85 5.00
CA SER A 80 17.15 1.62 3.55
C SER A 80 18.33 2.31 2.85
N GLY A 81 19.18 3.02 3.59
CA GLY A 81 20.27 3.84 3.04
C GLY A 81 19.79 5.09 2.28
N ARG A 82 18.49 5.39 2.30
CA ARG A 82 17.88 6.57 1.68
C ARG A 82 17.28 7.47 2.76
N GLY A 83 17.59 8.76 2.74
CA GLY A 83 17.07 9.76 3.68
C GLY A 83 17.92 9.94 4.95
N ARG A 84 17.33 10.57 5.98
CA ARG A 84 18.05 10.96 7.22
C ARG A 84 18.60 9.72 7.95
N LYS A 85 19.91 9.73 8.23
CA LYS A 85 20.60 8.68 8.98
C LYS A 85 19.98 8.50 10.38
N PRO A 86 19.55 7.29 10.76
CA PRO A 86 19.05 7.04 12.11
C PRO A 86 20.19 7.13 13.15
N GLY A 87 19.84 7.38 14.41
CA GLY A 87 20.82 7.66 15.47
C GLY A 87 21.86 6.56 15.67
N TRP A 88 21.46 5.30 15.50
CA TRP A 88 22.36 4.15 15.62
C TRP A 88 23.39 4.07 14.49
N VAL A 89 23.04 4.50 13.27
CA VAL A 89 24.02 4.61 12.17
C VAL A 89 25.04 5.69 12.46
N LYS A 90 24.60 6.82 13.03
CA LYS A 90 25.52 7.90 13.44
C LYS A 90 26.44 7.48 14.57
N ASP A 91 25.92 6.74 15.55
CA ASP A 91 26.70 6.18 16.64
C ASP A 91 27.74 5.16 16.13
N TRP A 92 27.36 4.35 15.14
CA TRP A 92 28.25 3.41 14.46
C TRP A 92 29.39 4.10 13.72
N GLU A 93 29.07 5.16 12.96
CA GLU A 93 30.07 5.99 12.29
C GLU A 93 30.96 6.75 13.30
N ALA A 94 30.38 7.22 14.42
CA ALA A 94 31.13 7.89 15.49
C ALA A 94 32.10 6.95 16.22
N LYS A 95 31.81 5.64 16.25
CA LYS A 95 32.72 4.59 16.73
C LYS A 95 33.86 4.27 15.75
N GLY A 96 33.95 4.98 14.63
CA GLY A 96 34.98 4.78 13.61
C GLY A 96 34.79 3.51 12.79
N ARG A 97 33.58 2.91 12.80
CA ARG A 97 33.28 1.68 12.09
C ARG A 97 32.62 1.96 10.75
N ASP A 98 32.92 1.12 9.76
CA ASP A 98 32.37 1.29 8.43
C ASP A 98 30.89 0.89 8.40
N LEU A 99 30.11 1.67 7.66
CA LEU A 99 28.68 1.46 7.50
C LEU A 99 28.37 0.20 6.67
N ASP A 100 29.30 -0.27 5.84
CA ASP A 100 29.15 -1.47 5.03
C ASP A 100 29.10 -2.75 5.89
N GLU A 101 29.62 -2.73 7.13
CA GLU A 101 29.43 -3.85 8.09
C GLU A 101 27.97 -4.04 8.51
N LEU A 102 27.18 -2.97 8.48
CA LEU A 102 25.77 -3.00 8.81
C LEU A 102 24.92 -3.47 7.62
N ARG A 103 25.53 -3.77 6.46
CA ARG A 103 24.82 -4.06 5.24
C ARG A 103 24.08 -5.38 5.36
N ALA A 104 22.75 -5.34 5.23
CA ALA A 104 21.94 -6.54 5.13
C ALA A 104 22.08 -7.08 3.70
N ALA A 105 22.63 -8.29 3.57
CA ALA A 105 22.74 -9.02 2.30
C ALA A 105 21.37 -9.40 1.73
#